data_AF-A0A9J6C786-F1
#
_entry.id   AF-A0A9J6C786-F1
#
_cell.length_a   1.000
_cell.length_b   1.000
_cell.length_c   1.000
_cell.angle_alpha   90.00
_cell.angle_beta   90.00
_cell.angle_gamma   90.00
#
_symmetry.space_group_name_H-M   'P 1'
#
loop_
_entity.id
_entity.type
_entity.pdbx_description
1 polymer ?
#
loop_
_entity_poly.entity_id
_entity_poly.type
_entity_poly.pdbx_seq_one_letter_code
_entity_poly.pdbx_strand_id
1 'polypeptide(L)'
;MRSTLVRISSLFPAIVAFLFPAILPICHIFVLYYFWQAYARFVDRRFCSCSCWDTVFKATYESGIASYKNFYFNATSNTLKIWILIVIGIISLYECIKYLTKLFITRQLRYSMAFLFCNGIFNHYYAWWAMINYLNDDFYSQWNHQTFFTLTELYSTAFVLHLANKENPATSRKILSIIGVALLHIAAASADQFIQNVFFGEGYLHQIVRDICFMVPDIFHLFIPIIVLRKEAFSSRPLHRDKTIRRDLCIMVLLIAILFIICSLL
;
A
#
# COMPACT_ATOMS: atom_id res chain seq x y z
N MET A 1 -39.65 7.72 8.86
CA MET A 1 -39.01 6.44 8.47
C MET A 1 -38.01 6.59 7.32
N ARG A 2 -38.39 7.18 6.17
CA ARG A 2 -37.45 7.46 5.06
C ARG A 2 -36.27 8.39 5.44
N SER A 3 -36.51 9.45 6.21
CA SER A 3 -35.46 10.38 6.65
C SER A 3 -34.43 9.75 7.60
N THR A 4 -34.88 8.84 8.47
CA THR A 4 -34.04 8.11 9.42
C THR A 4 -33.12 7.11 8.70
N LEU A 5 -33.64 6.38 7.71
CA LEU A 5 -32.85 5.48 6.86
C LEU A 5 -31.81 6.23 6.02
N VAL A 6 -32.17 7.40 5.48
CA VAL A 6 -31.22 8.25 4.73
C VAL A 6 -30.10 8.77 5.66
N ARG A 7 -30.40 9.19 6.89
CA ARG A 7 -29.39 9.60 7.88
C ARG A 7 -28.48 8.44 8.32
N ILE A 8 -29.01 7.24 8.55
CA ILE A 8 -28.20 6.07 8.91
C ILE A 8 -27.28 5.67 7.75
N SER A 9 -27.77 5.78 6.50
CA SER A 9 -27.00 5.43 5.30
C SER A 9 -25.81 6.36 5.01
N SER A 10 -25.80 7.57 5.58
CA SER A 10 -24.69 8.53 5.42
C SER A 10 -23.79 8.62 6.67
N LEU A 11 -24.37 8.48 7.86
CA LEU A 11 -23.63 8.59 9.12
C LEU A 11 -22.77 7.34 9.41
N PHE A 12 -23.31 6.14 9.16
CA PHE A 12 -22.57 4.92 9.47
C PHE A 12 -21.28 4.77 8.64
N PRO A 13 -21.28 4.97 7.30
CA PRO A 13 -20.04 5.00 6.52
C PRO A 13 -19.03 6.02 7.02
N ALA A 14 -19.49 7.19 7.47
CA ALA A 14 -18.61 8.24 7.98
C ALA A 14 -17.95 7.85 9.31
N ILE A 15 -18.67 7.17 10.22
CA ILE A 15 -18.12 6.67 11.48
C ILE A 15 -17.06 5.60 11.22
N VAL A 16 -17.38 4.60 10.39
CA VAL A 16 -16.42 3.53 10.05
C VAL A 16 -15.17 4.12 9.39
N ALA A 17 -15.36 5.03 8.44
CA ALA A 17 -14.26 5.72 7.77
C ALA A 17 -13.41 6.58 8.69
N PHE A 18 -13.97 7.12 9.78
CA PHE A 18 -13.22 7.87 10.78
C PHE A 18 -12.41 6.95 11.71
N LEU A 19 -13.01 5.84 12.16
CA LEU A 19 -12.35 4.90 13.06
C LEU A 19 -11.17 4.19 12.40
N PHE A 20 -11.27 3.90 11.10
CA PHE A 20 -10.26 3.08 10.42
C PHE A 20 -8.86 3.75 10.36
N PRO A 21 -8.70 5.01 9.90
CA PRO A 21 -7.42 5.73 9.97
C PRO A 21 -6.93 5.99 11.40
N ALA A 22 -7.81 6.00 12.41
CA ALA A 22 -7.41 6.17 13.81
C ALA A 22 -6.83 4.89 14.42
N ILE A 23 -7.42 3.74 14.09
CA ILE A 23 -7.01 2.43 14.62
C ILE A 23 -5.77 1.89 13.90
N LEU A 24 -5.65 2.11 12.58
CA LEU A 24 -4.58 1.54 11.77
C LEU A 24 -3.17 1.88 12.29
N PRO A 25 -2.82 3.15 12.63
CA PRO A 25 -1.52 3.48 13.21
C PRO A 25 -1.30 2.86 14.59
N ILE A 26 -2.33 2.73 15.41
CA ILE A 26 -2.24 2.09 16.73
C ILE A 26 -1.87 0.61 16.57
N CYS A 27 -2.57 -0.09 15.67
CA CYS A 27 -2.26 -1.48 15.33
C CYS A 27 -0.84 -1.63 14.79
N HIS A 28 -0.41 -0.74 13.89
CA HIS A 28 0.95 -0.75 13.35
C HIS A 28 2.00 -0.61 14.45
N ILE A 29 1.88 0.40 15.31
CA ILE A 29 2.84 0.65 16.41
C ILE A 29 2.88 -0.56 17.36
N PHE A 30 1.72 -1.15 17.66
CA PHE A 30 1.66 -2.34 18.51
C PHE A 30 2.38 -3.54 17.89
N VAL A 31 2.17 -3.80 16.59
CA VAL A 31 2.86 -4.87 15.86
C VAL A 31 4.37 -4.64 15.86
N LEU A 32 4.82 -3.43 15.53
CA LEU A 32 6.24 -3.08 15.55
C LEU A 32 6.84 -3.27 16.94
N TYR A 33 6.18 -2.78 17.98
CA TYR A 33 6.62 -2.97 19.36
C TYR A 33 6.82 -4.46 19.70
N TYR A 34 5.86 -5.31 19.33
CA TYR A 34 5.93 -6.75 19.59
C TYR A 34 7.07 -7.46 18.85
N PHE A 35 7.32 -7.14 17.57
CA PHE A 35 8.38 -7.79 16.80
C PHE A 35 9.77 -7.23 17.11
N TRP A 36 9.86 -5.92 17.40
CA TRP A 36 11.13 -5.26 17.60
C TRP A 36 11.64 -5.30 19.03
N GLN A 37 10.83 -5.68 20.02
CA GLN A 37 11.30 -5.85 21.40
C GLN A 37 12.53 -6.80 21.50
N ALA A 38 12.62 -7.81 20.63
CA ALA A 38 13.73 -8.75 20.59
C ALA A 38 15.04 -8.13 20.05
N TYR A 39 14.95 -7.04 19.30
CA TYR A 39 16.08 -6.32 18.72
C TYR A 39 16.32 -4.98 19.43
N ALA A 40 15.46 -4.62 20.38
CA ALA A 40 15.51 -3.37 21.11
C ALA A 40 16.67 -3.38 22.11
N ARG A 41 17.51 -2.35 22.04
CA ARG A 41 18.52 -2.09 23.07
C ARG A 41 17.86 -1.48 24.30
N PHE A 42 18.23 -1.94 25.49
CA PHE A 42 17.80 -1.31 26.73
C PHE A 42 18.37 0.11 26.80
N VAL A 43 17.47 1.11 26.82
CA VAL A 43 17.84 2.53 26.97
C VAL A 43 17.29 3.03 28.28
N ASP A 44 18.19 3.40 29.19
CA ASP A 44 17.80 4.09 30.41
C ASP A 44 17.38 5.53 30.07
N ARG A 45 16.07 5.82 30.14
CA ARG A 45 15.53 7.14 29.79
C ARG A 45 16.00 8.27 30.72
N ARG A 46 16.51 7.94 31.91
CA ARG A 46 16.99 8.93 32.89
C ARG A 46 18.46 9.29 32.66
N PHE A 47 19.23 8.38 32.08
CA PHE A 47 20.67 8.52 31.87
C PHE A 47 21.11 8.44 30.40
N CYS A 48 20.18 8.20 29.46
CA CYS A 48 20.44 8.26 28.02
C CYS A 48 20.89 9.68 27.68
N SER A 49 22.20 9.78 27.45
CA SER A 49 22.86 11.00 27.04
C SER A 49 23.05 11.04 25.53
N CYS A 50 22.77 9.97 24.76
CA CYS A 50 22.91 9.93 23.30
C CYS A 50 21.59 10.09 22.52
N SER A 51 21.65 10.40 21.21
CA SER A 51 20.45 10.39 20.34
C SER A 51 19.89 8.97 20.27
N CYS A 52 19.11 8.62 21.30
CA CYS A 52 18.40 7.37 21.41
C CYS A 52 17.12 7.56 20.59
N TRP A 53 17.27 7.49 19.27
CA TRP A 53 16.11 7.22 18.42
C TRP A 53 15.63 5.79 18.72
N ASP A 54 14.50 5.37 18.12
CA ASP A 54 13.88 4.08 18.41
C ASP A 54 14.97 3.00 18.58
N THR A 55 14.90 2.24 19.66
CA THR A 55 16.03 1.46 20.19
C THR A 55 16.47 0.30 19.27
N VAL A 56 16.01 0.32 18.02
CA VAL A 56 15.97 -0.74 17.02
C VAL A 56 16.40 -0.20 15.64
N PHE A 57 15.69 0.77 15.02
CA PHE A 57 16.00 1.19 13.64
C PHE A 57 17.20 2.12 13.53
N LYS A 58 17.28 3.12 14.41
CA LYS A 58 18.24 4.25 14.25
C LYS A 58 19.32 4.28 15.31
N ALA A 59 19.13 3.59 16.44
CA ALA A 59 20.09 3.51 17.54
C ALA A 59 21.49 2.95 17.15
N THR A 60 21.62 2.25 16.03
CA THR A 60 22.92 1.73 15.53
C THR A 60 23.71 2.72 14.67
N TYR A 61 23.07 3.79 14.18
CA TYR A 61 23.65 4.70 13.17
C TYR A 61 24.06 6.07 13.73
N GLU A 62 23.77 6.36 15.00
CA GLU A 62 24.03 7.68 15.60
C GLU A 62 25.11 7.62 16.69
N SER A 63 26.13 8.48 16.57
CA SER A 63 27.19 8.70 17.56
C SER A 63 27.17 10.16 18.04
N GLY A 64 26.68 10.45 19.24
CA GLY A 64 26.61 11.81 19.80
C GLY A 64 25.62 11.95 20.96
N ILE A 65 25.55 13.15 21.59
CA ILE A 65 24.78 13.40 22.83
C ILE A 65 23.45 14.14 22.56
N ALA A 66 22.30 13.51 22.87
CA ALA A 66 20.94 14.08 22.89
C ALA A 66 19.99 13.18 23.75
N SER A 67 18.70 13.49 23.87
CA SER A 67 17.71 12.70 24.65
C SER A 67 16.83 11.79 23.75
N TYR A 68 16.00 10.90 24.35
CA TYR A 68 15.07 10.04 23.61
C TYR A 68 13.98 10.85 22.89
N LYS A 69 13.85 10.69 21.57
CA LYS A 69 12.90 11.44 20.73
C LYS A 69 11.80 10.50 20.22
N ASN A 70 10.54 10.92 20.35
CA ASN A 70 9.40 10.15 19.82
C ASN A 70 9.04 10.53 18.37
N PHE A 71 9.23 11.81 18.01
CA PHE A 71 9.05 12.34 16.64
C PHE A 71 9.77 13.70 16.57
N TYR A 72 10.62 13.93 15.57
CA TYR A 72 11.36 15.20 15.45
C TYR A 72 10.48 16.25 14.76
N PHE A 73 10.33 17.42 15.37
CA PHE A 73 9.54 18.50 14.78
C PHE A 73 10.43 19.73 14.61
N ASN A 74 10.75 20.05 13.36
CA ASN A 74 11.46 21.28 12.99
C ASN A 74 10.56 22.12 12.09
N ALA A 75 10.61 23.45 12.15
CA ALA A 75 9.77 24.30 11.29
C ALA A 75 10.42 24.50 9.90
N THR A 76 10.58 23.42 9.13
CA THR A 76 11.23 23.43 7.81
C THR A 76 10.25 23.12 6.67
N SER A 77 10.71 23.31 5.43
CA SER A 77 9.95 22.91 4.24
C SER A 77 9.68 21.40 4.20
N ASN A 78 10.58 20.57 4.75
CA ASN A 78 10.36 19.13 4.86
C ASN A 78 9.24 18.79 5.84
N THR A 79 9.15 19.49 6.96
CA THR A 79 8.01 19.34 7.88
C THR A 79 6.69 19.75 7.24
N LEU A 80 6.66 20.79 6.40
CA LEU A 80 5.49 21.11 5.60
C LEU A 80 5.12 19.97 4.64
N LYS A 81 6.09 19.38 3.94
CA LYS A 81 5.86 18.22 3.05
C LYS A 81 5.31 17.02 3.84
N ILE A 82 5.87 16.72 5.01
CA ILE A 82 5.41 15.65 5.90
C ILE A 82 3.95 15.88 6.29
N TRP A 83 3.59 17.10 6.72
CA TRP A 83 2.21 17.44 7.06
C TRP A 83 1.24 17.26 5.90
N ILE A 84 1.60 17.74 4.71
CA ILE A 84 0.79 17.57 3.50
C ILE A 84 0.59 16.08 3.22
N LEU A 85 1.66 15.29 3.30
CA LEU A 85 1.63 13.85 3.05
C LEU A 85 0.78 13.11 4.09
N ILE A 86 0.82 13.52 5.37
CA ILE A 86 -0.04 12.99 6.42
C ILE A 86 -1.52 13.28 6.13
N VAL A 87 -1.84 14.54 5.85
CA VAL A 87 -3.22 14.98 5.61
C VAL A 87 -3.81 14.28 4.38
N ILE A 88 -3.05 14.24 3.27
CA ILE A 88 -3.49 13.55 2.04
C ILE A 88 -3.71 12.06 2.31
N GLY A 89 -2.80 11.39 3.01
CA GLY A 89 -2.93 9.96 3.33
C GLY A 89 -4.19 9.66 4.15
N ILE A 90 -4.43 10.43 5.23
CA ILE A 90 -5.59 10.24 6.12
C ILE A 90 -6.90 10.51 5.36
N ILE A 91 -6.99 11.62 4.63
CA ILE A 91 -8.20 11.97 3.86
C ILE A 91 -8.48 10.93 2.78
N SER A 92 -7.44 10.47 2.06
CA SER A 92 -7.60 9.46 1.02
C SER A 92 -8.12 8.14 1.59
N LEU A 93 -7.55 7.68 2.70
CA LEU A 93 -8.01 6.45 3.37
C LEU A 93 -9.45 6.61 3.88
N TYR A 94 -9.78 7.75 4.50
CA TYR A 94 -11.14 8.07 4.94
C TYR A 94 -12.14 7.98 3.77
N GLU A 95 -11.89 8.66 2.65
CA GLU A 95 -12.81 8.66 1.51
C GLU A 95 -12.92 7.26 0.87
N CYS A 96 -11.83 6.49 0.80
CA CYS A 96 -11.86 5.12 0.29
C CYS A 96 -12.72 4.19 1.16
N ILE A 97 -12.51 4.20 2.48
CA ILE A 97 -13.28 3.36 3.41
C ILE A 97 -14.76 3.78 3.43
N LYS A 98 -15.03 5.09 3.42
CA LYS A 98 -16.39 5.63 3.33
C LYS A 98 -17.10 5.18 2.06
N TYR A 99 -16.40 5.25 0.92
CA TYR A 99 -16.90 4.80 -0.37
C TYR A 99 -17.22 3.29 -0.35
N LEU A 100 -16.29 2.44 0.09
CA LEU A 100 -16.49 0.99 0.15
C LEU A 100 -17.61 0.61 1.12
N THR A 101 -17.69 1.28 2.27
CA THR A 101 -18.76 1.06 3.26
C THR A 101 -20.13 1.46 2.69
N LYS A 102 -20.19 2.57 1.94
CA LYS A 102 -21.41 2.98 1.23
C LYS A 102 -21.84 1.90 0.23
N LEU A 103 -20.92 1.41 -0.61
CA LEU A 103 -21.21 0.33 -1.56
C LEU A 103 -21.67 -0.96 -0.88
N PHE A 104 -21.10 -1.27 0.29
CA PHE A 104 -21.48 -2.43 1.08
C PHE A 104 -22.95 -2.34 1.52
N ILE A 105 -23.34 -1.20 2.11
CA ILE A 105 -24.71 -0.95 2.59
C ILE A 105 -25.71 -0.98 1.42
N THR A 106 -25.37 -0.40 0.28
CA THR A 106 -26.23 -0.39 -0.91
C THR A 106 -26.21 -1.73 -1.68
N ARG A 107 -25.46 -2.73 -1.20
CA ARG A 107 -25.26 -4.06 -1.85
C ARG A 107 -24.64 -4.00 -3.25
N GLN A 108 -24.09 -2.86 -3.63
CA GLN A 108 -23.39 -2.64 -4.90
C GLN A 108 -21.91 -3.00 -4.84
N LEU A 109 -21.41 -3.47 -3.69
CA LEU A 109 -20.00 -3.84 -3.53
C LEU A 109 -19.66 -5.16 -4.24
N ARG A 110 -18.65 -5.11 -5.11
CA ARG A 110 -17.94 -6.26 -5.67
C ARG A 110 -16.85 -6.69 -4.68
N TYR A 111 -17.18 -7.70 -3.85
CA TYR A 111 -16.31 -8.17 -2.76
C TYR A 111 -14.90 -8.56 -3.17
N SER A 112 -14.71 -9.07 -4.40
CA SER A 112 -13.37 -9.41 -4.90
C SER A 112 -12.44 -8.18 -4.96
N MET A 113 -12.96 -7.02 -5.35
CA MET A 113 -12.18 -5.78 -5.41
C MET A 113 -12.01 -5.15 -4.03
N ALA A 114 -13.02 -5.27 -3.16
CA ALA A 114 -12.89 -4.85 -1.76
C ALA A 114 -11.77 -5.63 -1.06
N PHE A 115 -11.69 -6.94 -1.30
CA PHE A 115 -10.61 -7.79 -0.78
C PHE A 115 -9.23 -7.36 -1.29
N LEU A 116 -9.11 -7.06 -2.59
CA LEU A 116 -7.87 -6.54 -3.16
C LEU A 116 -7.45 -5.22 -2.51
N PHE A 117 -8.38 -4.29 -2.35
CA PHE A 117 -8.13 -3.03 -1.66
C PHE A 117 -7.63 -3.28 -0.24
N CYS A 118 -8.29 -4.15 0.53
CA CYS A 118 -7.87 -4.47 1.90
C CYS A 118 -6.46 -5.07 1.97
N ASN A 119 -6.09 -5.94 1.02
CA ASN A 119 -4.73 -6.50 0.97
C ASN A 119 -3.68 -5.44 0.61
N GLY A 120 -4.02 -4.47 -0.25
CA GLY A 120 -3.13 -3.37 -0.60
C GLY A 120 -2.90 -2.34 0.50
N ILE A 121 -3.70 -2.33 1.58
CA ILE A 121 -3.56 -1.35 2.67
C ILE A 121 -2.16 -1.41 3.29
N PHE A 122 -1.60 -2.61 3.46
CA PHE A 122 -0.26 -2.76 4.03
C PHE A 122 0.79 -2.01 3.19
N ASN A 123 0.78 -2.22 1.87
CA ASN A 123 1.74 -1.62 0.96
C ASN A 123 1.65 -0.09 0.94
N HIS A 124 0.42 0.45 0.79
CA HIS A 124 0.18 1.91 0.84
C HIS A 124 0.62 2.50 2.17
N TYR A 125 0.31 1.82 3.27
CA TYR A 125 0.64 2.29 4.60
C TYR A 125 2.15 2.24 4.85
N TYR A 126 2.84 1.20 4.39
CA TYR A 126 4.29 1.13 4.42
C TYR A 126 4.91 2.25 3.59
N ALA A 127 4.47 2.45 2.35
CA ALA A 127 4.96 3.49 1.46
C ALA A 127 4.78 4.88 2.08
N TRP A 128 3.61 5.15 2.64
CA TRP A 128 3.30 6.38 3.36
C TRP A 128 4.26 6.59 4.54
N TRP A 129 4.48 5.56 5.36
CA TRP A 129 5.42 5.62 6.48
C TRP A 129 6.88 5.81 6.03
N ALA A 130 7.33 5.09 4.99
CA ALA A 130 8.68 5.20 4.45
C ALA A 130 8.96 6.62 3.94
N MET A 131 8.03 7.21 3.19
CA MET A 131 8.15 8.57 2.67
C MET A 131 8.21 9.62 3.79
N ILE A 132 7.45 9.44 4.89
CA ILE A 132 7.54 10.29 6.08
C ILE A 132 8.96 10.20 6.68
N ASN A 133 9.49 9.00 6.86
CA ASN A 133 10.84 8.81 7.41
C ASN A 133 11.92 9.39 6.49
N TYR A 134 11.82 9.21 5.18
CA TYR A 134 12.78 9.78 4.22
C TYR A 134 12.83 11.31 4.29
N LEU A 135 11.67 11.96 4.44
CA LEU A 135 11.61 13.41 4.63
C LEU A 135 12.09 13.86 6.01
N ASN A 136 11.82 13.07 7.06
CA ASN A 136 12.21 13.40 8.41
C ASN A 136 13.73 13.26 8.62
N ASP A 137 14.35 12.35 7.88
CA ASP A 137 15.75 11.95 8.04
C ASP A 137 16.65 12.55 6.94
N ASP A 138 16.09 13.33 6.02
CA ASP A 138 16.74 13.81 4.79
C ASP A 138 17.42 12.69 3.97
N PHE A 139 16.82 11.50 3.99
CA PHE A 139 17.33 10.30 3.32
C PHE A 139 16.62 10.08 1.97
N TYR A 140 17.26 10.51 0.89
CA TYR A 140 16.63 10.51 -0.45
C TYR A 140 17.14 9.42 -1.41
N SER A 141 18.07 8.56 -0.98
CA SER A 141 18.66 7.55 -1.89
C SER A 141 17.62 6.57 -2.45
N GLN A 142 16.57 6.27 -1.68
CA GLN A 142 15.47 5.39 -2.07
C GLN A 142 14.20 6.15 -2.49
N TRP A 143 14.28 7.47 -2.61
CA TRP A 143 13.11 8.32 -2.84
C TRP A 143 12.45 8.04 -4.19
N ASN A 144 13.26 7.93 -5.25
CA ASN A 144 12.74 7.71 -6.60
C ASN A 144 12.10 6.33 -6.74
N HIS A 145 12.78 5.31 -6.22
CA HIS A 145 12.27 3.94 -6.17
C HIS A 145 10.94 3.89 -5.39
N GLN A 146 10.90 4.44 -4.17
CA GLN A 146 9.69 4.47 -3.35
C GLN A 146 8.54 5.25 -4.02
N THR A 147 8.85 6.39 -4.65
CA THR A 147 7.87 7.19 -5.38
C THR A 147 7.29 6.42 -6.56
N PHE A 148 8.14 5.71 -7.31
CA PHE A 148 7.72 4.87 -8.44
C PHE A 148 6.70 3.82 -8.02
N PHE A 149 7.02 3.00 -7.01
CA PHE A 149 6.10 1.97 -6.48
C PHE A 149 4.82 2.57 -5.92
N THR A 150 4.91 3.70 -5.21
CA THR A 150 3.74 4.38 -4.67
C THR A 150 2.79 4.84 -5.80
N LEU A 151 3.33 5.39 -6.88
CA LEU A 151 2.53 5.87 -8.01
C LEU A 151 1.89 4.73 -8.80
N THR A 152 2.62 3.66 -9.08
CA THR A 152 2.07 2.48 -9.77
C THR A 152 1.00 1.79 -8.91
N GLU A 153 1.21 1.75 -7.61
CA GLU A 153 0.25 1.16 -6.67
C GLU A 153 -1.02 2.01 -6.53
N LEU A 154 -0.90 3.33 -6.43
CA LEU A 154 -2.05 4.25 -6.48
C LEU A 154 -2.84 4.10 -7.78
N TYR A 155 -2.14 3.97 -8.91
CA TYR A 155 -2.77 3.73 -10.21
C TYR A 155 -3.58 2.43 -10.22
N SER A 156 -3.00 1.32 -9.76
CA SER A 156 -3.71 0.04 -9.65
C SER A 156 -4.91 0.13 -8.70
N THR A 157 -4.73 0.78 -7.55
CA THR A 157 -5.76 0.96 -6.52
C THR A 157 -6.94 1.79 -7.01
N ALA A 158 -6.70 2.80 -7.84
CA ALA A 158 -7.76 3.56 -8.47
C ALA A 158 -8.68 2.67 -9.34
N PHE A 159 -8.11 1.73 -10.10
CA PHE A 159 -8.91 0.75 -10.84
C PHE A 159 -9.63 -0.24 -9.92
N VAL A 160 -8.97 -0.71 -8.86
CA VAL A 160 -9.59 -1.61 -7.86
C VAL A 160 -10.81 -0.93 -7.23
N LEU A 161 -10.68 0.32 -6.77
CA LEU A 161 -11.78 1.09 -6.20
C LEU A 161 -12.88 1.37 -7.23
N HIS A 162 -12.52 1.77 -8.46
CA HIS A 162 -13.49 1.97 -9.53
C HIS A 162 -14.29 0.69 -9.81
N LEU A 163 -13.61 -0.45 -9.87
CA LEU A 163 -14.23 -1.76 -10.06
C LEU A 163 -14.87 -2.32 -8.78
N ALA A 164 -14.78 -1.67 -7.63
CA ALA A 164 -15.49 -2.10 -6.44
C ALA A 164 -17.01 -1.90 -6.57
N ASN A 165 -17.47 -0.96 -7.40
CA ASN A 165 -18.89 -0.85 -7.74
C ASN A 165 -19.27 -1.87 -8.83
N LYS A 166 -20.31 -2.68 -8.57
CA LYS A 166 -20.87 -3.64 -9.54
C LYS A 166 -21.42 -2.98 -10.80
N GLU A 167 -21.90 -1.75 -10.71
CA GLU A 167 -22.40 -0.98 -11.86
C GLU A 167 -21.28 -0.68 -12.87
N ASN A 168 -20.03 -0.65 -12.41
CA ASN A 168 -18.88 -0.47 -13.29
C ASN A 168 -18.49 -1.80 -13.94
N PRO A 169 -18.54 -1.90 -15.28
CA PRO A 169 -18.16 -3.12 -15.98
C PRO A 169 -16.64 -3.34 -15.90
N ALA A 170 -16.27 -4.59 -15.60
CA ALA A 170 -14.90 -5.07 -15.52
C ALA A 170 -14.36 -5.39 -16.93
N THR A 171 -14.02 -4.35 -17.69
CA THR A 171 -13.46 -4.49 -19.03
C THR A 171 -12.03 -5.05 -18.99
N SER A 172 -11.60 -5.70 -20.09
CA SER A 172 -10.24 -6.23 -20.27
C SER A 172 -9.18 -5.20 -19.89
N ARG A 173 -9.27 -3.98 -20.42
CA ARG A 173 -8.30 -2.92 -20.20
C ARG A 173 -8.12 -2.59 -18.71
N LYS A 174 -9.21 -2.41 -17.95
CA LYS A 174 -9.13 -2.07 -16.52
C LYS A 174 -8.53 -3.21 -15.71
N ILE A 175 -8.90 -4.44 -16.03
CA ILE A 175 -8.38 -5.64 -15.36
C ILE A 175 -6.90 -5.85 -15.68
N LEU A 176 -6.52 -5.73 -16.95
CA LEU A 176 -5.13 -5.86 -17.40
C LEU A 176 -4.24 -4.73 -16.86
N SER A 177 -4.77 -3.53 -16.60
CA SER A 177 -4.03 -2.49 -15.88
C SER A 177 -3.65 -2.93 -14.46
N ILE A 178 -4.56 -3.55 -13.71
CA ILE A 178 -4.28 -4.07 -12.36
C ILE A 178 -3.25 -5.20 -12.42
N ILE A 179 -3.46 -6.16 -13.33
CA ILE A 179 -2.56 -7.30 -13.55
C ILE A 179 -1.16 -6.81 -13.97
N GLY A 180 -1.09 -5.80 -14.83
CA GLY A 180 0.17 -5.28 -15.33
C GLY A 180 1.03 -4.68 -14.23
N VAL A 181 0.42 -3.88 -13.34
CA VAL A 181 1.13 -3.34 -12.16
C VAL A 181 1.59 -4.48 -11.24
N ALA A 182 0.72 -5.46 -10.97
CA ALA A 182 1.09 -6.60 -10.13
C ALA A 182 2.27 -7.40 -10.70
N LEU A 183 2.26 -7.67 -12.01
CA LEU A 183 3.38 -8.36 -12.69
C LEU A 183 4.68 -7.55 -12.64
N LEU A 184 4.60 -6.23 -12.83
CA LEU A 184 5.74 -5.33 -12.69
C LEU A 184 6.33 -5.42 -11.29
N HIS A 185 5.49 -5.34 -10.25
CA HIS A 185 5.96 -5.41 -8.86
C HIS A 185 6.53 -6.78 -8.51
N ILE A 186 5.88 -7.87 -8.91
CA ILE A 186 6.41 -9.23 -8.73
C ILE A 186 7.78 -9.36 -9.37
N ALA A 187 7.94 -8.88 -10.61
CA ALA A 187 9.21 -8.95 -11.33
C ALA A 187 10.29 -8.10 -10.64
N ALA A 188 9.97 -6.86 -10.27
CA ALA A 188 10.91 -5.94 -9.64
C ALA A 188 11.33 -6.43 -8.24
N ALA A 189 10.37 -6.83 -7.40
CA ALA A 189 10.65 -7.37 -6.07
C ALA A 189 11.48 -8.66 -6.14
N SER A 190 11.20 -9.52 -7.13
CA SER A 190 11.97 -10.76 -7.35
C SER A 190 13.40 -10.49 -7.80
N ALA A 191 13.61 -9.46 -8.62
CA ALA A 191 14.94 -9.06 -9.10
C ALA A 191 15.77 -8.34 -8.04
N ASP A 192 15.13 -7.70 -7.07
CA ASP A 192 15.76 -6.99 -5.96
C ASP A 192 16.02 -7.93 -4.77
N GLN A 193 15.19 -7.85 -3.73
CA GLN A 193 15.47 -8.49 -2.44
C GLN A 193 14.65 -9.76 -2.16
N PHE A 194 13.52 -9.98 -2.84
CA PHE A 194 12.57 -11.03 -2.46
C PHE A 194 13.17 -12.44 -2.57
N ILE A 195 13.85 -12.76 -3.68
CA ILE A 195 14.42 -14.10 -3.88
C ILE A 195 15.53 -14.36 -2.85
N GLN A 196 16.43 -13.41 -2.67
CA GLN A 196 17.55 -13.53 -1.73
C GLN A 196 17.06 -13.67 -0.29
N ASN A 197 16.19 -12.77 0.14
CA ASN A 197 15.72 -12.75 1.52
C ASN A 197 14.85 -13.96 1.85
N VAL A 198 13.87 -14.28 0.99
CA VAL A 198 12.82 -15.25 1.32
C VAL A 198 13.20 -16.67 0.90
N PHE A 199 13.74 -16.87 -0.30
CA PHE A 199 14.05 -18.22 -0.80
C PHE A 199 15.45 -18.69 -0.41
N PHE A 200 16.45 -17.80 -0.44
CA PHE A 200 17.81 -18.15 0.01
C PHE A 200 18.02 -17.96 1.51
N GLY A 201 17.07 -17.31 2.20
CA GLY A 201 17.12 -17.14 3.65
C GLY A 201 18.24 -16.19 4.11
N GLU A 202 18.72 -15.31 3.22
CA GLU A 202 19.79 -14.36 3.51
C GLU A 202 19.29 -13.12 4.28
N GLY A 203 17.97 -12.92 4.32
CA GLY A 203 17.34 -11.78 4.97
C GLY A 203 17.09 -12.01 6.47
N TYR A 204 17.17 -10.94 7.25
CA TYR A 204 16.69 -10.93 8.62
C TYR A 204 15.16 -11.13 8.68
N LEU A 205 14.64 -11.62 9.80
CA LEU A 205 13.21 -11.92 9.97
C LEU A 205 12.28 -10.76 9.55
N HIS A 206 12.65 -9.52 9.91
CA HIS A 206 11.85 -8.35 9.55
C HIS A 206 11.86 -8.05 8.04
N GLN A 207 12.94 -8.36 7.33
CA GLN A 207 13.03 -8.24 5.87
C GLN A 207 12.18 -9.31 5.19
N ILE A 208 12.27 -10.56 5.65
CA ILE A 208 11.46 -11.67 5.14
C ILE A 208 9.97 -11.38 5.29
N VAL A 209 9.53 -10.96 6.49
CA VAL A 209 8.12 -10.64 6.77
C VAL A 209 7.65 -9.50 5.88
N ARG A 210 8.44 -8.42 5.78
CA ARG A 210 8.14 -7.29 4.90
C ARG A 210 7.98 -7.72 3.44
N ASP A 211 8.93 -8.50 2.93
CA ASP A 211 8.97 -8.92 1.52
C ASP A 211 7.81 -9.86 1.17
N ILE A 212 7.41 -10.75 2.09
CA ILE A 212 6.20 -11.55 1.97
C ILE A 212 4.95 -10.66 1.97
N CYS A 213 4.88 -9.68 2.87
CA CYS A 213 3.74 -8.77 2.97
C CYS A 213 3.58 -7.87 1.73
N PHE A 214 4.64 -7.61 0.95
CA PHE A 214 4.52 -6.96 -0.37
C PHE A 214 4.10 -7.92 -1.48
N MET A 215 4.71 -9.11 -1.52
CA MET A 215 4.48 -10.07 -2.60
C MET A 215 3.05 -10.66 -2.58
N VAL A 216 2.51 -10.94 -1.39
CA VAL A 216 1.19 -11.57 -1.25
C VAL A 216 0.06 -10.70 -1.84
N PRO A 217 -0.04 -9.39 -1.56
CA PRO A 217 -0.98 -8.51 -2.24
C PRO A 217 -0.84 -8.54 -3.76
N ASP A 218 0.36 -8.48 -4.32
CA ASP A 218 0.55 -8.47 -5.78
C ASP A 218 0.11 -9.80 -6.42
N ILE A 219 0.38 -10.94 -5.77
CA ILE A 219 -0.13 -12.24 -6.19
C ILE A 219 -1.67 -12.24 -6.23
N PHE A 220 -2.34 -11.67 -5.24
CA PHE A 220 -3.80 -11.54 -5.27
C PHE A 220 -4.28 -10.59 -6.38
N HIS A 221 -3.60 -9.46 -6.60
CA HIS A 221 -3.88 -8.52 -7.69
C HIS A 221 -3.62 -9.12 -9.07
N LEU A 222 -2.83 -10.18 -9.18
CA LEU A 222 -2.70 -10.98 -10.39
C LEU A 222 -3.90 -11.93 -10.55
N PHE A 223 -4.15 -12.81 -9.58
CA PHE A 223 -5.09 -13.93 -9.76
C PHE A 223 -6.56 -13.52 -9.67
N ILE A 224 -6.95 -12.64 -8.75
CA ILE A 224 -8.35 -12.30 -8.53
C ILE A 224 -8.95 -11.57 -9.75
N PRO A 225 -8.29 -10.56 -10.35
CA PRO A 225 -8.81 -9.91 -11.54
C PRO A 225 -8.94 -10.86 -12.73
N ILE A 226 -8.04 -11.84 -12.89
CA ILE A 226 -8.16 -12.90 -13.92
C ILE A 226 -9.46 -13.70 -13.71
N ILE A 227 -9.74 -14.12 -12.47
CA ILE A 227 -10.97 -14.85 -12.13
C ILE A 227 -12.21 -14.01 -12.46
N VAL A 228 -12.19 -12.71 -12.13
CA VAL A 228 -13.28 -11.78 -12.42
C VAL A 228 -13.49 -11.64 -13.92
N LEU A 229 -12.43 -11.41 -14.70
CA LEU A 229 -12.50 -11.30 -16.15
C LEU A 229 -13.05 -12.58 -16.80
N ARG A 230 -12.63 -13.75 -16.31
CA ARG A 230 -13.12 -15.05 -16.80
C ARG A 230 -14.62 -15.21 -16.55
N LYS A 231 -15.12 -14.84 -15.37
CA LYS A 231 -16.57 -14.90 -15.03
C LYS A 231 -17.41 -14.00 -15.93
N GLU A 232 -16.94 -12.77 -16.17
CA GLU A 232 -17.64 -11.80 -17.04
C GLU A 232 -17.64 -12.25 -18.51
N ALA A 233 -16.55 -12.88 -18.97
CA ALA A 233 -16.46 -13.43 -20.31
C ALA A 233 -17.41 -14.61 -20.55
N PHE A 234 -17.56 -15.51 -19.57
CA PHE A 234 -18.54 -16.61 -19.66
C PHE A 234 -19.98 -16.10 -19.75
N SER A 235 -20.28 -14.95 -19.14
CA SER A 235 -21.62 -14.35 -19.15
C SER A 235 -21.96 -13.65 -20.47
N SER A 236 -20.96 -13.15 -21.20
CA SER A 236 -21.18 -12.23 -22.33
C SER A 236 -20.71 -12.77 -23.68
N ARG A 237 -19.42 -13.16 -23.85
CA ARG A 237 -18.83 -13.76 -25.07
C ARG A 237 -17.50 -14.49 -24.76
N PRO A 238 -17.16 -15.59 -25.46
CA PRO A 238 -15.91 -16.32 -25.22
C PRO A 238 -14.66 -15.47 -25.51
N LEU A 239 -13.78 -15.39 -24.52
CA LEU A 239 -12.58 -14.52 -24.45
C LEU A 239 -11.66 -14.62 -25.70
N HIS A 240 -11.53 -15.81 -26.28
CA HIS A 240 -10.60 -16.07 -27.39
C HIS A 240 -10.98 -15.37 -28.71
N ARG A 241 -12.26 -14.97 -28.87
CA ARG A 241 -12.76 -14.26 -30.06
C ARG A 241 -12.69 -12.74 -29.95
N ASP A 242 -12.28 -12.21 -28.80
CA ASP A 242 -12.20 -10.76 -28.61
C ASP A 242 -10.86 -10.22 -29.15
N LYS A 243 -10.89 -9.55 -30.31
CA LYS A 243 -9.68 -8.91 -30.87
C LYS A 243 -9.14 -7.80 -29.97
N THR A 244 -9.97 -7.22 -29.10
CA THR A 244 -9.55 -6.14 -28.21
C THR A 244 -8.63 -6.63 -27.10
N ILE A 245 -8.85 -7.84 -26.57
CA ILE A 245 -8.01 -8.39 -25.49
C ILE A 245 -6.58 -8.66 -25.95
N ARG A 246 -6.37 -9.13 -27.18
CA ARG A 246 -5.02 -9.37 -27.72
C ARG A 246 -4.23 -8.07 -27.81
N ARG A 247 -4.86 -7.01 -28.32
CA ARG A 247 -4.24 -5.68 -28.39
C ARG A 247 -3.94 -5.15 -27.00
N ASP A 248 -4.89 -5.25 -26.07
CA ASP A 248 -4.70 -4.76 -24.69
C ASP A 248 -3.59 -5.55 -23.97
N LEU A 249 -3.45 -6.86 -24.21
CA LEU A 249 -2.35 -7.68 -23.71
C LEU A 249 -0.99 -7.24 -24.28
N CYS A 250 -0.88 -7.01 -25.59
CA CYS A 250 0.37 -6.52 -26.18
C CYS A 250 0.77 -5.16 -25.59
N ILE A 251 -0.19 -4.25 -25.41
CA ILE A 251 0.04 -2.94 -24.79
C ILE A 251 0.50 -3.12 -23.34
N MET A 252 -0.15 -3.99 -22.57
CA MET A 252 0.21 -4.27 -21.19
C MET A 252 1.65 -4.80 -21.09
N VAL A 253 2.03 -5.79 -21.90
CA VAL A 253 3.40 -6.35 -21.91
C VAL A 253 4.44 -5.29 -22.25
N LEU A 254 4.19 -4.47 -23.28
CA LEU A 254 5.08 -3.38 -23.65
C LEU A 254 5.25 -2.36 -22.51
N LEU A 255 4.15 -1.98 -21.85
CA LEU A 255 4.18 -1.04 -20.72
C LEU A 255 4.94 -1.63 -19.53
N ILE A 256 4.72 -2.90 -19.18
CA ILE A 256 5.48 -3.57 -18.12
C ILE A 256 6.97 -3.55 -18.44
N ALA A 257 7.36 -3.88 -19.68
CA ALA A 257 8.76 -3.88 -20.08
C ALA A 257 9.39 -2.48 -19.94
N ILE A 258 8.72 -1.44 -20.41
CA ILE A 258 9.19 -0.05 -20.29
C ILE A 258 9.31 0.36 -18.82
N LEU A 259 8.27 0.10 -18.02
CA LEU A 259 8.26 0.46 -16.60
C LEU A 259 9.29 -0.32 -15.79
N PHE A 260 9.55 -1.58 -16.15
CA PHE A 260 10.60 -2.38 -15.51
C PHE A 260 11.99 -1.83 -15.82
N ILE A 261 12.25 -1.42 -17.07
CA ILE A 261 13.50 -0.75 -17.44
C ILE A 261 13.65 0.54 -16.65
N ILE A 262 12.60 1.37 -16.57
CA ILE A 262 12.62 2.59 -15.76
C ILE A 262 12.96 2.25 -14.30
N CYS A 263 12.26 1.27 -13.71
CA CYS A 263 12.51 0.83 -12.34
C CYS A 263 13.96 0.41 -12.10
N SER A 264 14.57 -0.29 -13.07
CA SER A 264 15.98 -0.73 -12.97
C SER A 264 17.01 0.39 -13.07
N LEU A 265 16.60 1.59 -13.52
CA LEU A 265 17.45 2.77 -13.65
C LEU A 265 17.29 3.76 -12.48
N LEU A 266 16.33 3.53 -11.59
CA LEU A 266 16.04 4.37 -10.41
C LEU A 266 16.86 3.93 -9.19
#